data_AF-A0A661R3G6-F1
#
_entry.id   AF-A0A661R3G6-F1
#
_cell.length_a   1.000
_cell.length_b   1.000
_cell.length_c   1.000
_cell.angle_alpha   90.00
_cell.angle_beta   90.00
_cell.angle_gamma   90.00
#
_symmetry.space_group_name_H-M   'P 1'
#
loop_
_entity.id
_entity.type
_entity.pdbx_description
1 polymer ?
#
loop_
_entity_poly.entity_id
_entity_poly.type
_entity_poly.pdbx_seq_one_letter_code
_entity_poly.pdbx_strand_id
1 'polypeptide(L)' 'GLKPPSLLGEAVRLVAKIGGYLGRNNDPPPGHQLLWQGYTEFRFMCLGFALTEGT' A
#
# COMPACT_ATOMS: atom_id res chain seq x y z
N GLY A 1 -12.47 -9.90 -4.55
CA GLY A 1 -11.90 -8.58 -4.24
C GLY A 1 -10.96 -8.69 -3.07
N LEU A 2 -10.07 -7.70 -2.87
CA LEU A 2 -9.22 -7.64 -1.68
C LEU A 2 -10.10 -7.53 -0.43
N LYS A 3 -9.82 -8.33 0.60
CA LYS A 3 -10.44 -8.17 1.92
C LYS A 3 -9.83 -6.94 2.61
N PRO A 4 -10.62 -6.05 3.23
CA PRO A 4 -10.08 -4.95 3.99
C PRO A 4 -9.12 -5.44 5.09
N PRO A 5 -7.95 -4.79 5.28
CA PRO A 5 -7.04 -5.15 6.36
C PRO A 5 -7.71 -4.85 7.71
N SER A 6 -7.60 -5.79 8.63
CA SER A 6 -8.08 -5.68 10.02
C SER A 6 -6.97 -5.40 11.02
N LEU A 7 -5.73 -5.73 10.63
CA LEU A 7 -4.53 -5.52 11.44
C LEU A 7 -3.61 -4.49 10.78
N LEU A 8 -2.90 -3.72 11.59
CA LEU A 8 -1.90 -2.75 11.11
C LEU A 8 -0.86 -3.41 10.20
N GLY A 9 -0.38 -4.60 10.56
CA GLY A 9 0.59 -5.35 9.76
C GLY A 9 0.07 -5.72 8.36
N GLU A 10 -1.24 -5.96 8.21
CA GLU A 10 -1.86 -6.22 6.91
C GLU A 10 -1.89 -4.95 6.06
N ALA A 11 -2.28 -3.81 6.65
CA ALA A 11 -2.26 -2.51 5.97
C ALA A 11 -0.84 -2.11 5.53
N VAL A 12 0.15 -2.29 6.41
CA VAL A 12 1.57 -2.03 6.12
C VAL A 12 2.05 -2.88 4.94
N ARG A 13 1.68 -4.16 4.89
CA ARG A 13 2.03 -5.04 3.75
C ARG A 13 1.35 -4.62 2.46
N LEU A 14 0.11 -4.14 2.50
CA LEU A 14 -0.59 -3.64 1.31
C LEU A 14 0.08 -2.38 0.75
N VAL A 15 0.42 -1.41 1.61
CA VAL A 15 1.16 -0.21 1.20
C VAL A 15 2.54 -0.58 0.66
N ALA A 16 3.26 -1.48 1.33
CA ALA A 16 4.56 -1.94 0.85
C ALA A 16 4.51 -2.59 -0.53
N LYS A 17 3.44 -3.35 -0.83
CA LYS A 17 3.25 -3.97 -2.16
C LYS A 17 3.12 -2.95 -3.27
N ILE A 18 2.47 -1.81 -3.01
CA ILE A 18 2.43 -0.67 -3.95
C ILE A 18 3.85 -0.16 -4.22
N GLY A 19 4.68 -0.09 -3.18
CA GLY A 19 6.09 0.30 -3.30
C GLY A 19 7.01 -0.77 -3.90
N GLY A 20 6.50 -1.95 -4.31
CA GLY A 20 7.29 -3.02 -4.93
C GLY A 20 7.66 -4.18 -4.01
N TYR A 21 7.13 -4.25 -2.79
CA TYR A 21 7.35 -5.41 -1.91
C TYR A 21 6.66 -6.65 -2.47
N LEU A 22 7.43 -7.71 -2.76
CA LEU A 22 6.90 -8.94 -3.35
C LEU A 22 6.16 -9.81 -2.32
N GLY A 23 6.66 -9.89 -1.09
CA GLY A 23 6.02 -10.65 -0.01
C GLY A 23 6.06 -12.17 -0.21
N ARG A 24 7.17 -12.70 -0.73
CA ARG A 24 7.43 -14.14 -0.83
C ARG A 24 7.62 -14.75 0.56
N ASN A 25 7.47 -16.06 0.67
CA ASN A 25 7.47 -16.78 1.96
C ASN A 25 8.68 -16.49 2.87
N ASN A 26 9.83 -16.12 2.30
CA ASN A 26 11.07 -15.86 3.03
C ASN A 26 11.60 -14.43 2.82
N ASP A 27 10.79 -13.52 2.26
CA ASP A 27 11.19 -12.13 2.19
C ASP A 27 11.20 -11.55 3.62
N PRO A 28 12.18 -10.70 3.98
CA PRO A 28 12.14 -9.99 5.26
C PRO A 28 10.93 -9.06 5.32
N PRO A 29 10.56 -8.55 6.51
CA PRO A 29 9.52 -7.52 6.62
C PRO A 29 9.84 -6.31 5.71
N PRO A 30 8.81 -5.60 5.20
CA PRO A 30 9.02 -4.44 4.35
C PRO A 30 9.95 -3.39 4.98
N GLY A 31 10.95 -2.95 4.23
CA GLY A 31 11.83 -1.85 4.62
C GLY A 31 11.16 -0.48 4.45
N HIS A 32 11.74 0.54 5.11
CA HIS A 32 11.22 1.91 5.10
C HIS A 32 11.16 2.54 3.70
N GLN A 33 12.09 2.20 2.80
CA GLN A 33 12.14 2.71 1.43
C GLN A 33 10.89 2.31 0.62
N LEU A 34 10.54 1.02 0.65
CA LEU A 34 9.35 0.50 -0.03
C LEU A 34 8.06 1.06 0.59
N LEU A 35 8.05 1.28 1.91
CA LEU A 35 6.91 1.92 2.58
C LEU A 35 6.74 3.38 2.16
N TRP A 36 7.82 4.14 2.05
CA TRP A 36 7.77 5.54 1.60
C TRP A 36 7.28 5.65 0.14
N GLN A 37 7.83 4.82 -0.74
CA GLN A 37 7.41 4.75 -2.14
C GLN A 37 5.93 4.37 -2.24
N GLY A 38 5.54 3.28 -1.56
CA GLY A 38 4.16 2.80 -1.56
C GLY A 38 3.17 3.82 -0.99
N TYR A 39 3.53 4.53 0.07
CA TYR A 39 2.67 5.56 0.67
C TYR A 39 2.52 6.78 -0.24
N THR A 40 3.59 7.19 -0.93
CA THR A 40 3.57 8.32 -1.88
C THR A 40 2.61 8.02 -3.02
N GLU A 41 2.73 6.85 -3.64
CA GLU A 41 1.83 6.42 -4.72
C GLU A 41 0.39 6.22 -4.23
N PHE A 42 0.21 5.61 -3.06
CA PHE A 42 -1.11 5.42 -2.46
C PHE A 42 -1.83 6.75 -2.22
N ARG A 43 -1.12 7.78 -1.76
CA ARG A 43 -1.68 9.13 -1.59
C ARG A 43 -2.18 9.71 -2.92
N PHE A 44 -1.44 9.54 -4.01
CA PHE A 44 -1.87 10.02 -5.33
C PHE A 44 -3.09 9.24 -5.85
N MET A 45 -3.16 7.93 -5.63
CA MET A 45 -4.35 7.13 -5.95
C MET A 45 -5.58 7.61 -5.18
N CYS A 46 -5.46 7.87 -3.87
CA CYS A 46 -6.55 8.43 -3.07
C CYS A 46 -7.00 9.79 -3.59
N LEU A 47 -6.06 10.66 -3.99
CA LEU A 47 -6.40 11.96 -4.58
C LEU A 47 -7.17 11.79 -5.90
N GLY A 48 -6.69 10.91 -6.80
CA GLY A 48 -7.37 10.61 -8.06
C GLY A 48 -8.79 10.08 -7.85
N PHE A 49 -8.97 9.18 -6.87
CA PHE A 49 -10.29 8.66 -6.49
C PHE A 49 -11.19 9.76 -5.91
N ALA A 50 -10.67 10.63 -5.04
CA ALA A 50 -11.44 11.74 -4.49
C ALA A 50 -11.91 12.72 -5.57
N LEU A 51 -11.13 12.89 -6.64
CA LEU A 51 -11.53 13.73 -7.79
C LEU A 51 -12.69 13.13 -8.59
N THR A 52 -12.83 11.80 -8.64
CA THR A 52 -13.96 11.16 -9.36
C THR A 52 -15.28 11.25 -8.61
N GLU A 53 -15.24 11.40 -7.28
CA GLU A 53 -16.45 11.53 -6.45
C GLU A 53 -17.04 12.97 -6.49
N GLY A 54 -16.31 13.94 -7.06
CA GLY A 54 -16.69 15.36 -7.13
C GLY A 54 -17.34 15.81 -8.45
N THR A 55 -17.66 14.89 -9.37
CA THR A 55 -18.32 15.12 -10.66
C THR A 55 -19.57 14.26 -10.78
#